data_AF-A0A2D4K4P0-F1
#
_entry.id   AF-A0A2D4K4P0-F1
#
_cell.length_a   1.000
_cell.length_b   1.000
_cell.length_c   1.000
_cell.angle_alpha   90.00
_cell.angle_beta   90.00
_cell.angle_gamma   90.00
#
_symmetry.space_group_name_H-M   'P 1'
#
loop_
_entity.id
_entity.type
_entity.pdbx_description
1 polymer ?
#
loop_
_entity_poly.entity_id
_entity_poly.type
_entity_poly.pdbx_seq_one_letter_code
_entity_poly.pdbx_strand_id
1 'polypeptide(L)'
;SLACANKCFFCWRHHTNPVGTEWRWKMDQPEMILKEAIENHQNLIKQFKGVPGVRDDRFREGMEAKHCALSLVGEPIMYPQINQFLKLLHHRNISSFLVTNAQFPEE
;
A
#
# COMPACT_ATOMS: atom_id res chain seq x y z
N SER A 1 1.70 -9.47 8.78
CA SER A 1 1.66 -8.81 10.10
C SER A 1 1.84 -7.33 9.89
N LEU A 2 1.29 -6.49 10.78
CA LEU A 2 1.41 -5.04 10.70
C LEU A 2 2.69 -4.56 11.41
N ALA A 3 3.52 -3.76 10.72
CA ALA A 3 4.70 -3.11 11.28
C ALA A 3 4.38 -1.63 11.57
N CYS A 4 4.44 -1.21 12.83
CA CYS A 4 4.35 0.19 13.23
C CYS A 4 4.89 0.33 14.66
N ALA A 5 5.74 1.33 14.91
CA ALA A 5 6.30 1.60 16.23
C ALA A 5 5.29 2.23 17.21
N ASN A 6 4.17 2.78 16.71
CA ASN A 6 3.19 3.49 17.52
C ASN A 6 1.89 2.71 17.75
N LYS A 7 1.26 2.99 18.90
CA LYS A 7 -0.10 2.57 19.26
C LYS A 7 -0.99 3.80 19.48
N CYS A 8 -1.13 4.61 18.44
CA CYS A 8 -1.94 5.82 18.49
C CYS A 8 -3.41 5.50 18.80
N PHE A 9 -4.04 6.30 19.66
CA PHE A 9 -5.45 6.16 20.01
C PHE A 9 -6.40 6.38 18.82
N PHE A 10 -5.97 7.21 17.87
CA PHE A 10 -6.76 7.59 16.69
C PHE A 10 -6.47 6.73 15.44
N CYS A 11 -5.47 5.84 15.48
CA CYS A 11 -5.17 4.97 14.34
C CYS A 11 -6.16 3.80 14.30
N TRP A 12 -6.97 3.74 13.25
CA TRP A 12 -7.87 2.63 12.98
C TRP A 12 -7.04 1.37 12.69
N ARG A 13 -7.02 0.44 13.65
CA ARG A 13 -6.26 -0.81 13.56
C ARG A 13 -6.93 -1.89 14.39
N HIS A 14 -6.70 -3.15 14.02
CA HIS A 14 -7.17 -4.26 14.83
C HIS A 14 -6.47 -4.26 16.19
N HIS A 15 -7.21 -4.49 17.28
CA HIS A 15 -6.71 -4.35 18.65
C HIS A 15 -5.56 -5.33 18.98
N THR A 16 -5.51 -6.48 18.31
CA THR A 16 -4.43 -7.49 18.44
C THR A 16 -3.19 -7.17 17.62
N ASN A 17 -3.19 -6.12 16.78
CA ASN A 17 -2.03 -5.81 15.96
C ASN A 17 -0.84 -5.42 16.85
N PRO A 18 0.30 -6.13 16.72
CA PRO A 18 1.48 -5.86 17.52
C PRO A 18 2.06 -4.48 17.16
N VAL A 19 2.77 -3.89 18.12
CA VAL A 19 3.72 -2.82 17.82
C VAL A 19 5.09 -3.44 17.56
N GLY A 20 5.85 -2.86 16.65
CA GLY A 20 7.21 -3.27 16.36
C GLY A 20 8.04 -2.04 16.04
N THR A 21 9.19 -1.91 16.70
CA THR A 21 10.19 -0.86 16.42
C THR A 21 11.21 -1.28 15.39
N GLU A 22 11.18 -2.55 14.97
CA GLU A 22 12.11 -3.17 14.02
C GLU A 22 11.35 -4.12 13.10
N TRP A 23 11.91 -4.37 11.92
CA TRP A 23 11.39 -5.35 11.00
C TRP A 23 11.67 -6.78 11.51
N ARG A 24 10.62 -7.56 11.80
CA ARG A 24 10.74 -8.92 12.36
C ARG A 24 10.03 -10.00 11.54
N TRP A 25 9.51 -9.64 10.37
CA TRP A 25 8.67 -10.52 9.56
C TRP A 25 9.39 -11.03 8.33
N LYS A 26 8.90 -12.15 7.77
CA LYS A 26 9.38 -12.61 6.47
C LYS A 26 9.11 -11.51 5.45
N MET A 27 10.16 -11.10 4.75
CA MET A 27 10.11 -10.03 3.77
C MET A 27 9.78 -10.60 2.39
N ASP A 28 8.77 -10.04 1.76
CA ASP A 28 8.44 -10.31 0.36
C ASP A 28 9.20 -9.33 -0.56
N GLN A 29 9.51 -9.79 -1.77
CA GLN A 29 10.23 -8.97 -2.77
C GLN A 29 9.31 -7.88 -3.35
N PRO A 30 9.83 -6.69 -3.64
CA PRO A 30 9.03 -5.54 -4.01
C PRO A 30 8.34 -5.72 -5.37
N GLU A 31 8.93 -6.49 -6.28
CA GLU A 31 8.30 -6.86 -7.56
C GLU A 31 7.05 -7.71 -7.36
N MET A 32 7.10 -8.64 -6.41
CA MET A 32 5.96 -9.48 -6.05
C MET A 32 4.88 -8.64 -5.36
N ILE A 33 5.26 -7.79 -4.39
CA ILE A 33 4.32 -6.88 -3.73
C ILE A 33 3.62 -5.99 -4.76
N LEU A 34 4.34 -5.39 -5.71
CA LEU A 34 3.75 -4.51 -6.72
C LEU A 34 2.79 -5.28 -7.64
N LYS A 35 3.18 -6.48 -8.08
CA LYS A 35 2.34 -7.33 -8.90
C LYS A 35 1.03 -7.65 -8.19
N GLU A 36 1.11 -8.18 -6.97
CA GLU A 36 -0.08 -8.56 -6.20
C GLU A 36 -0.93 -7.36 -5.80
N ALA A 37 -0.32 -6.20 -5.50
CA ALA A 37 -1.06 -4.96 -5.21
C ALA A 37 -1.91 -4.52 -6.40
N ILE A 38 -1.36 -4.57 -7.63
CA ILE A 38 -2.11 -4.22 -8.85
C ILE A 38 -3.21 -5.25 -9.11
N GLU A 39 -2.91 -6.55 -8.98
CA GLU A 39 -3.91 -7.61 -9.18
C GLU A 39 -5.07 -7.49 -8.17
N ASN A 40 -4.76 -7.24 -6.91
CA ASN A 40 -5.76 -7.05 -5.85
C ASN A 40 -6.60 -5.78 -6.08
N HIS A 41 -5.98 -4.65 -6.43
CA HIS A 41 -6.67 -3.41 -6.80
C HIS A 41 -7.67 -3.66 -7.95
N GLN A 42 -7.22 -4.31 -9.01
CA GLN A 42 -8.06 -4.67 -10.15
C GLN A 42 -9.19 -5.61 -9.76
N ASN A 43 -8.92 -6.61 -8.92
CA ASN A 43 -9.94 -7.56 -8.49
C ASN A 43 -11.02 -6.91 -7.63
N LEU A 44 -10.67 -5.95 -6.78
CA LEU A 44 -11.65 -5.17 -6.01
C LEU A 44 -12.54 -4.32 -6.93
N ILE A 45 -11.96 -3.61 -7.89
CA ILE A 45 -12.74 -2.79 -8.83
C ILE A 45 -13.64 -3.67 -9.71
N LYS A 46 -13.15 -4.82 -10.18
CA LYS A 46 -13.93 -5.76 -11.01
C LYS A 46 -15.26 -6.16 -10.36
N GLN A 47 -15.35 -6.19 -9.04
CA GLN A 47 -16.59 -6.53 -8.32
C GLN A 47 -17.74 -5.55 -8.61
N PHE A 48 -17.43 -4.32 -9.07
CA PHE A 48 -18.42 -3.30 -9.41
C PHE A 48 -18.85 -3.33 -10.89
N LYS A 49 -18.35 -4.28 -11.69
CA LYS A 49 -18.71 -4.37 -13.11
C LYS A 49 -20.21 -4.67 -13.26
N GLY A 50 -20.93 -3.80 -13.96
CA GLY A 50 -22.37 -3.96 -14.22
C GLY A 50 -23.28 -3.53 -13.06
N VAL A 51 -22.74 -2.97 -11.98
CA VAL A 51 -23.56 -2.38 -10.90
C VAL A 51 -24.26 -1.11 -11.43
N PRO A 52 -25.59 -0.96 -11.20
CA PRO A 52 -26.32 0.24 -11.63
C PRO A 52 -25.67 1.54 -11.13
N GLY A 53 -25.46 2.49 -12.04
CA GLY A 53 -24.85 3.78 -11.74
C GLY A 53 -23.31 3.84 -11.89
N VAL A 54 -22.64 2.70 -12.06
CA VAL A 54 -21.21 2.68 -12.41
C VAL A 54 -21.06 3.10 -13.87
N ARG A 55 -20.24 4.10 -14.13
CA ARG A 55 -19.93 4.55 -15.50
C ARG A 55 -18.80 3.72 -16.08
N ASP A 56 -18.99 3.22 -17.31
CA ASP A 56 -18.02 2.36 -17.99
C ASP A 56 -16.66 3.05 -18.21
N ASP A 57 -16.66 4.36 -18.48
CA ASP A 57 -15.44 5.15 -18.65
C ASP A 57 -14.61 5.19 -17.37
N ARG A 58 -15.26 5.46 -16.22
CA ARG A 58 -14.62 5.50 -14.90
C ARG A 58 -14.22 4.11 -14.40
N PHE A 59 -15.00 3.08 -14.71
CA PHE A 59 -14.63 1.71 -14.41
C PHE A 59 -13.33 1.32 -15.13
N ARG A 60 -13.25 1.60 -16.44
CA ARG A 60 -12.05 1.31 -17.24
C ARG A 60 -10.85 2.12 -16.77
N GLU A 61 -11.03 3.39 -16.43
CA GLU A 61 -9.99 4.24 -15.83
C GLU A 61 -9.49 3.65 -14.50
N GLY A 62 -10.40 3.23 -13.62
CA GLY A 62 -10.05 2.63 -12.32
C GLY A 62 -9.22 1.35 -12.43
N MET A 63 -9.39 0.57 -13.50
CA MET A 63 -8.62 -0.66 -13.77
C MET A 63 -7.14 -0.41 -14.06
N GLU A 64 -6.78 0.83 -14.42
CA GLU A 64 -5.41 1.24 -14.72
C GLU A 64 -4.88 2.16 -13.61
N ALA A 65 -4.20 1.58 -12.62
CA ALA A 65 -3.64 2.35 -11.51
C ALA A 65 -2.63 3.40 -11.99
N LYS A 66 -2.85 4.67 -11.62
CA LYS A 66 -1.95 5.81 -11.91
C LYS A 66 -1.26 6.37 -10.67
N HIS A 67 -1.81 6.09 -9.50
CA HIS A 67 -1.36 6.63 -8.23
C HIS A 67 -1.33 5.52 -7.18
N CYS A 68 -0.28 5.47 -6.37
CA CYS A 68 -0.14 4.56 -5.25
C CYS A 68 0.03 5.37 -3.95
N ALA A 69 -0.94 5.24 -3.05
CA ALA A 69 -0.89 5.81 -1.71
C ALA A 69 -0.41 4.75 -0.72
N LEU A 70 0.81 4.91 -0.22
CA LEU A 70 1.41 4.07 0.81
C LEU A 70 1.02 4.65 2.18
N SER A 71 -0.24 4.44 2.55
CA SER A 71 -0.86 5.11 3.70
C SER A 71 -2.05 4.34 4.30
N LEU A 72 -2.18 3.04 4.04
CA LEU A 72 -3.35 2.26 4.46
C LEU A 72 -3.36 2.01 5.98
N VAL A 73 -2.46 1.14 6.45
CA VAL A 73 -2.24 0.86 7.88
C VAL A 73 -0.76 0.51 8.04
N GLY A 74 -0.18 0.86 9.18
CA GLY A 74 1.22 0.54 9.51
C GLY A 74 2.14 1.73 9.29
N GLU A 75 3.44 1.46 9.25
CA GLU A 75 4.47 2.45 8.93
C GLU A 75 5.25 1.95 7.68
N PRO A 76 4.98 2.51 6.49
CA PRO A 76 5.53 1.98 5.24
C PRO A 76 7.04 2.12 5.13
N ILE A 77 7.65 3.12 5.78
CA ILE A 77 9.12 3.32 5.74
C ILE A 77 9.86 2.15 6.41
N MET A 78 9.21 1.39 7.30
CA MET A 78 9.81 0.22 7.92
C MET A 78 10.06 -0.95 6.96
N TYR A 79 9.53 -0.91 5.72
CA TYR A 79 9.82 -1.93 4.73
C TYR A 79 11.26 -1.76 4.20
N PRO A 80 12.17 -2.73 4.40
CA PRO A 80 13.59 -2.54 4.11
C PRO A 80 13.93 -2.24 2.64
N GLN A 81 13.02 -2.54 1.71
CA GLN A 81 13.22 -2.28 0.27
C GLN A 81 12.25 -1.21 -0.26
N ILE A 82 11.81 -0.28 0.59
CA ILE A 82 10.87 0.78 0.22
C ILE A 82 11.35 1.61 -0.97
N ASN A 83 12.64 1.96 -0.99
CA ASN A 83 13.22 2.72 -2.10
C ASN A 83 13.20 1.96 -3.44
N GLN A 84 13.41 0.63 -3.43
CA GLN A 84 13.27 -0.20 -4.63
C GLN A 84 11.82 -0.28 -5.07
N PHE A 85 10.89 -0.46 -4.12
CA PHE A 85 9.46 -0.47 -4.40
C PHE A 85 8.97 0.85 -5.04
N LEU A 86 9.40 1.99 -4.51
CA LEU A 86 9.09 3.31 -5.09
C LEU A 86 9.61 3.46 -6.53
N LYS A 87 10.84 3.00 -6.81
CA LYS A 87 11.40 2.99 -8.17
C LYS A 87 10.58 2.11 -9.12
N LEU A 88 10.13 0.94 -8.67
CA LEU A 88 9.28 0.05 -9.47
C LEU A 88 7.92 0.68 -9.82
N LEU A 89 7.31 1.43 -8.90
CA LEU A 89 6.10 2.21 -9.18
C LEU A 89 6.37 3.25 -10.28
N HIS A 90 7.45 4.02 -10.15
CA HIS A 90 7.80 5.07 -11.11
C HIS A 90 8.15 4.49 -12.49
N HIS A 91 8.83 3.34 -12.56
CA HIS A 91 9.07 2.63 -13.83
C HIS A 91 7.78 2.21 -14.54
N ARG A 92 6.69 2.02 -13.81
CA ARG A 92 5.35 1.76 -14.38
C ARG A 92 4.52 3.03 -14.59
N ASN A 93 5.11 4.21 -14.47
CA ASN A 93 4.44 5.51 -14.53
C ASN A 93 3.30 5.66 -13.49
N ILE A 94 3.48 5.05 -12.31
CA ILE A 94 2.58 5.20 -11.17
C ILE A 94 3.20 6.22 -10.23
N SER A 95 2.55 7.36 -9.99
CA SER A 95 3.04 8.30 -8.98
C SER A 95 2.85 7.72 -7.57
N SER A 96 3.74 8.05 -6.65
CA SER A 96 3.70 7.53 -5.29
C SER A 96 3.49 8.64 -4.26
N PHE A 97 2.72 8.34 -3.22
CA PHE A 97 2.49 9.19 -2.06
C PHE A 97 2.79 8.35 -0.82
N LEU A 98 3.89 8.66 -0.12
CA LEU A 98 4.29 7.95 1.08
C LEU A 98 3.94 8.79 2.32
N VAL A 99 3.21 8.18 3.25
CA VAL A 99 2.85 8.80 4.53
C VAL A 99 3.62 8.11 5.64
N THR A 100 4.36 8.87 6.42
CA THR A 100 5.18 8.35 7.54
C THR A 100 4.90 9.12 8.82
N ASN A 101 5.03 8.44 9.96
CA ASN A 101 5.05 9.06 11.28
C ASN A 101 6.43 9.67 11.65
N ALA A 102 7.42 9.55 10.77
CA ALA A 102 8.76 10.13 10.89
C ALA A 102 9.62 9.65 12.09
N GLN A 103 9.36 8.46 12.63
CA GLN A 103 10.17 7.87 13.71
C GLN A 103 11.47 7.20 13.24
N PHE A 104 11.64 7.03 11.92
CA PHE A 104 12.78 6.35 11.31
C PHE A 104 13.43 7.28 10.27
N PRO A 105 14.21 8.29 10.71
CA PRO A 105 14.74 9.31 9.81
C PRO A 105 15.85 8.82 8.85
N GLU A 106 16.50 7.70 9.17
CA GLU A 106 17.60 7.13 8.38
C GLU A 106 17.14 6.15 7.30
N GLU A 107 15.88 5.69 7.35
CA GLU A 107 15.27 4.77 6.38
C GLU A 107 14.67 5.53 5.19
#